data_AF-A0A3R6LZX2-F1
#
_entry.id   AF-A0A3R6LZX2-F1
#
_cell.length_a   1.000
_cell.length_b   1.000
_cell.length_c   1.000
_cell.angle_alpha   90.00
_cell.angle_beta   90.00
_cell.angle_gamma   90.00
#
_symmetry.space_group_name_H-M   'P 1'
#
loop_
_entity.id
_entity.type
_entity.pdbx_description
1 polymer ?
#
loop_
_entity_poly.entity_id
_entity_poly.type
_entity_poly.pdbx_seq_one_letter_code
_entity_poly.pdbx_strand_id
1 'polypeptide(L)' 'MRYSKSYRVLRLYTWLEQKKQISLSGTAVDFGIDERTVQRDIADIRAFLDDLNLETEIKRSISYNREKDSYVMELE' A
#
# COMPACT_ATOMS: atom_id res chain seq x y z
N MET A 1 19.01 -7.88 2.02
CA MET A 1 18.99 -6.72 2.94
C MET A 1 17.55 -6.53 3.36
N ARG A 2 17.20 -6.56 4.66
CA ARG A 2 15.79 -6.48 5.09
C ARG A 2 15.42 -5.02 5.32
N TYR A 3 14.46 -4.50 4.55
CA TYR A 3 14.00 -3.14 4.71
C TYR A 3 13.20 -2.97 6.01
N SER A 4 13.41 -1.84 6.70
CA SER A 4 12.64 -1.50 7.91
C SER A 4 11.16 -1.31 7.60
N LYS A 5 10.29 -1.47 8.61
CA LYS A 5 8.85 -1.25 8.43
C LYS A 5 8.55 0.15 7.89
N SER A 6 9.12 1.18 8.53
CA SER A 6 8.91 2.58 8.13
C SER A 6 9.29 2.83 6.67
N TYR A 7 10.41 2.25 6.20
CA TYR A 7 10.79 2.36 4.79
C TYR A 7 9.74 1.74 3.87
N ARG A 8 9.29 0.51 4.15
CA ARG A 8 8.34 -0.21 3.30
C ARG A 8 7.00 0.52 3.21
N VAL A 9 6.47 0.98 4.35
CA VAL A 9 5.22 1.74 4.41
C VAL A 9 5.31 3.02 3.58
N LEU A 10 6.37 3.83 3.76
CA LEU A 10 6.55 5.06 2.98
C LEU A 10 6.73 4.78 1.49
N ARG A 11 7.45 3.71 1.14
CA ARG A 11 7.69 3.32 -0.25
C ARG A 11 6.41 2.87 -0.95
N LEU A 12 5.64 2.01 -0.28
CA LEU A 12 4.33 1.54 -0.75
C LEU A 12 3.38 2.72 -0.95
N TYR A 13 3.27 3.62 0.03
CA TYR A 13 2.44 4.82 -0.07
C TYR A 13 2.85 5.69 -1.27
N THR A 14 4.16 5.94 -1.45
CA THR A 14 4.67 6.71 -2.60
C THR A 14 4.28 6.07 -3.94
N TRP A 15 4.37 4.75 -4.06
CA TRP A 15 3.95 4.06 -5.29
C TRP A 15 2.45 4.08 -5.51
N LEU A 16 1.66 3.94 -4.45
CA LEU A 16 0.21 4.00 -4.49
C LEU A 16 -0.28 5.40 -4.92
N GLU A 17 0.30 6.48 -4.38
CA GLU A 17 0.04 7.86 -4.83
C GLU A 17 0.35 8.05 -6.33
N GLN A 18 1.38 7.37 -6.84
CA GLN A 18 1.72 7.33 -8.27
C GLN A 18 0.80 6.43 -9.11
N LYS A 19 -0.29 5.91 -8.54
CA LYS A 19 -1.24 4.98 -9.18
C LYS A 19 -0.58 3.69 -9.68
N LYS A 20 0.55 3.30 -9.09
CA LYS A 20 1.19 2.02 -9.41
C LYS A 20 0.41 0.88 -8.79
N GLN A 21 0.35 -0.23 -9.52
CA GLN A 21 -0.14 -1.50 -8.99
C GLN A 21 0.95 -2.16 -8.16
N ILE A 22 0.63 -2.49 -6.92
CA ILE A 22 1.50 -3.19 -5.98
C ILE A 22 1.14 -4.66 -5.99
N SER A 23 1.91 -5.49 -6.69
CA SER A 23 1.79 -6.95 -6.61
C SER A 23 2.17 -7.42 -5.21
N LEU A 24 1.37 -8.30 -4.62
CA LEU A 24 1.62 -8.83 -3.28
C LEU A 24 2.90 -9.68 -3.25
N SER A 25 2.95 -10.70 -4.10
CA SER A 25 4.08 -11.61 -4.25
C SER A 25 5.36 -10.90 -4.71
N GLY A 26 5.26 -10.03 -5.73
CA GLY A 26 6.41 -9.29 -6.24
C GLY A 26 7.04 -8.38 -5.16
N THR A 27 6.20 -7.65 -4.42
CA THR A 27 6.68 -6.75 -3.37
C THR A 27 7.27 -7.51 -2.19
N ALA A 28 6.69 -8.67 -1.84
CA ALA A 28 7.23 -9.54 -0.80
C ALA A 28 8.66 -10.01 -1.13
N VAL A 29 8.89 -10.42 -2.39
CA VAL A 29 10.22 -10.78 -2.89
C VAL A 29 11.18 -9.58 -2.88
N ASP A 30 10.77 -8.44 -3.43
CA ASP A 30 11.60 -7.23 -3.51
C ASP A 30 12.06 -6.74 -2.14
N PHE A 31 11.17 -6.82 -1.14
CA PHE A 31 11.49 -6.42 0.23
C PHE A 31 12.09 -7.52 1.10
N GLY A 32 12.12 -8.77 0.61
CA GLY A 32 12.59 -9.93 1.36
C GLY A 32 11.76 -10.21 2.62
N ILE A 33 10.44 -10.14 2.49
CA ILE A 33 9.46 -10.35 3.57
C ILE A 33 8.36 -11.32 3.13
N ASP A 34 7.49 -11.72 4.05
CA ASP A 34 6.28 -12.47 3.73
C ASP A 34 5.16 -11.55 3.20
N GLU A 35 4.31 -12.10 2.34
CA GLU A 35 3.14 -11.41 1.79
C GLU A 35 2.20 -10.88 2.87
N ARG A 36 2.05 -11.60 3.99
CA ARG A 36 1.22 -11.15 5.11
C ARG A 36 1.79 -9.88 5.76
N THR A 37 3.11 -9.66 5.72
CA THR A 37 3.74 -8.40 6.13
C THR A 37 3.42 -7.28 5.14
N VAL A 38 3.40 -7.54 3.83
CA VAL A 38 2.95 -6.55 2.83
C VAL A 38 1.48 -6.16 3.09
N GLN A 39 0.60 -7.14 3.33
CA GLN A 39 -0.81 -6.88 3.65
C GLN A 39 -0.97 -6.00 4.90
N ARG A 40 -0.17 -6.24 5.96
CA ARG A 40 -0.16 -5.42 7.16
C ARG A 40 0.35 -4.00 6.89
N ASP A 41 1.42 -3.86 6.12
CA ASP A 41 1.96 -2.55 5.74
C ASP A 41 0.89 -1.76 4.92
N ILE A 42 0.12 -2.42 4.04
CA ILE A 42 -1.02 -1.80 3.33
C ILE A 42 -2.17 -1.44 4.30
N ALA A 43 -2.44 -2.27 5.31
CA ALA A 43 -3.47 -1.97 6.31
C ALA A 43 -3.11 -0.74 7.15
N ASP A 44 -1.82 -0.56 7.50
CA ASP A 44 -1.34 0.65 8.18
C ASP A 44 -1.55 1.89 7.30
N ILE A 45 -1.31 1.79 5.99
CA ILE A 45 -1.57 2.88 5.05
C ILE A 45 -3.06 3.20 4.96
N ARG A 46 -3.94 2.18 4.92
CA ARG A 46 -5.39 2.40 4.93
C ARG A 46 -5.84 3.17 6.17
N ALA A 47 -5.35 2.81 7.35
CA ALA A 47 -5.65 3.54 8.58
C ALA A 47 -5.21 5.01 8.52
N PHE A 48 -4.01 5.28 7.98
CA PHE A 48 -3.55 6.65 7.74
C PHE A 48 -4.44 7.42 6.74
N LEU A 49 -4.89 6.76 5.67
CA LEU A 49 -5.78 7.37 4.69
C LEU A 49 -7.16 7.68 5.26
N ASP A 50 -7.68 6.84 6.17
CA ASP A 50 -8.95 7.09 6.85
C ASP A 50 -8.88 8.40 7.64
N ASP A 51 -7.79 8.63 8.39
CA ASP A 51 -7.54 9.89 9.11
C ASP A 51 -7.37 11.07 8.14
N LEU A 52 -6.53 10.92 7.11
CA LEU A 52 -6.26 11.96 6.12
C LEU A 52 -7.53 12.38 5.35
N ASN A 53 -8.42 11.44 5.08
CA ASN A 53 -9.69 11.69 4.41
C ASN A 53 -10.65 12.53 5.27
N LEU A 54 -10.48 12.59 6.59
CA LEU A 54 -11.26 13.50 7.44
C LEU A 54 -10.78 14.96 7.32
N GLU A 55 -9.51 15.14 6.96
CA GLU A 55 -8.86 16.46 6.85
C GLU A 55 -8.92 17.04 5.43
N THR A 56 -9.18 16.21 4.41
CA THR A 56 -9.15 16.63 3.01
C THR A 56 -10.47 16.37 2.28
N GLU A 57 -10.78 17.19 1.28
CA GLU A 57 -11.97 17.00 0.43
C GLU A 57 -11.83 15.81 -0.53
N ILE A 58 -10.60 15.40 -0.83
CA ILE A 58 -10.29 14.30 -1.76
C ILE A 58 -10.27 12.98 -1.00
N LYS A 59 -11.14 12.04 -1.36
CA LYS A 59 -11.18 10.73 -0.72
C LYS A 59 -10.20 9.78 -1.39
N ARG A 60 -9.26 9.26 -0.62
CA ARG A 60 -8.30 8.25 -1.05
C ARG A 60 -8.70 6.89 -0.52
N SER A 61 -8.73 5.89 -1.38
CA SER A 61 -8.96 4.50 -0.97
C SER A 61 -7.94 3.58 -1.63
N ILE A 62 -7.68 2.41 -1.03
CA ILE A 62 -6.82 1.38 -1.62
C ILE A 62 -7.69 0.15 -1.93
N SER A 63 -7.89 -0.14 -3.20
CA SER A 63 -8.63 -1.31 -3.67
C SER A 63 -7.67 -2.49 -3.88
N TYR A 64 -8.22 -3.71 -3.75
CA TYR A 64 -7.48 -4.94 -4.03
C TYR A 64 -8.06 -5.62 -5.26
N ASN A 65 -7.23 -5.80 -6.28
CA ASN A 65 -7.56 -6.52 -7.49
C ASN A 65 -7.18 -8.00 -7.33
N ARG A 66 -8.20 -8.87 -7.25
CA ARG A 66 -8.01 -10.32 -7.07
C ARG A 66 -7.41 -11.01 -8.29
N GLU A 67 -7.74 -10.56 -9.50
CA GLU A 67 -7.22 -11.17 -10.74
C GLU A 67 -5.72 -10.92 -10.91
N LYS A 68 -5.27 -9.75 -10.45
CA LYS A 68 -3.87 -9.32 -10.57
C LYS A 68 -3.06 -9.49 -9.29
N ASP A 69 -3.68 -9.98 -8.22
CA ASP A 69 -3.10 -10.10 -6.88
C ASP A 69 -2.34 -8.81 -6.48
N SER A 70 -3.04 -7.68 -6.61
CA SER A 70 -2.41 -6.36 -6.48
C SER A 70 -3.29 -5.30 -5.83
N TYR A 71 -2.63 -4.30 -5.26
CA TYR A 71 -3.26 -3.11 -4.68
C TYR A 71 -3.03 -1.89 -5.55
N VAL A 72 -4.02 -1.00 -5.61
CA VAL A 72 -3.90 0.31 -6.25
C VAL A 72 -4.67 1.34 -5.44
N MET A 73 -4.23 2.59 -5.45
CA MET A 73 -4.97 3.67 -4.84
C MET A 73 -5.91 4.32 -5.84
N GLU A 74 -7.11 4.63 -5.39
CA GLU A 74 -8.14 5.35 -6.14
C GLU A 74 -8.42 6.69 -5.46
N LEU A 75 -8.86 7.68 -6.26
CA LEU A 75 -9.35 8.96 -5.75
C LEU A 75 -10.83 9.06 -6.09
N GLU A 76 -11.62 9.51 -5.11
CA GLU A 76 -13.03 9.87 -5.24
C GLU A 76 -13.23 11.35 -4.90
#